data_AF-A0A366YMQ4-F1
#
_entry.id   AF-A0A366YMQ4-F1
#
_cell.length_a   1.000
_cell.length_b   1.000
_cell.length_c   1.000
_cell.angle_alpha   90.00
_cell.angle_beta   90.00
_cell.angle_gamma   90.00
#
_symmetry.space_group_name_H-M   'P 1'
#
loop_
_entity.id
_entity.type
_entity.pdbx_description
1 polymer ?
#
loop_
_entity_poly.entity_id
_entity_poly.type
_entity_poly.pdbx_seq_one_letter_code
_entity_poly.pdbx_strand_id
1 'polypeptide(L)'
;MTMLLPLFILVGFIAGYFVNAMAYHLSPLEDKTALTFRQVLAHFWQKKYAWHDTVPLILCVAAAIACALAPFTPIVTGALFLYFCFALTLSVIDFRTQLLPDKLTLPLLWLGLVFNAQSGLIDLHDAVYGAVAGYGVLWCVYWGVWLVCHKEGLGYGDFKLLAAAGAWCGWQTLPMILLIASLGGIGYAIVSQLLQRRTITTIAFGPWLALGSMINLGYLAWISY
;
A
#
# COMPACT_ATOMS: atom_id res chain seq x y z
N MET A 1 13.36 25.56 -7.44
CA MET A 1 13.29 24.09 -7.23
C MET A 1 14.47 23.55 -6.43
N THR A 2 15.72 23.99 -6.63
CA THR A 2 16.91 23.50 -5.90
C THR A 2 16.92 23.78 -4.39
N MET A 3 16.32 24.89 -3.92
CA MET A 3 16.27 25.20 -2.47
C MET A 3 15.28 24.37 -1.66
N LEU A 4 14.32 23.69 -2.31
CA LEU A 4 13.33 22.84 -1.63
C LEU A 4 13.75 21.37 -1.58
N LEU A 5 14.71 20.95 -2.41
CA LEU A 5 15.25 19.58 -2.43
C LEU A 5 15.69 19.05 -1.04
N PRO A 6 16.45 19.80 -0.21
CA PRO A 6 16.82 19.31 1.12
C PRO A 6 15.62 19.09 2.05
N LEU A 7 14.54 19.87 1.89
CA LEU A 7 13.30 19.67 2.63
C LEU A 7 12.62 18.36 2.24
N PHE A 8 12.52 18.05 0.95
CA PHE A 8 11.95 16.78 0.49
C PHE A 8 12.76 15.58 0.94
N ILE A 9 14.09 15.67 0.93
CA ILE A 9 14.97 14.61 1.44
C ILE A 9 14.72 14.40 2.94
N LEU A 10 14.63 15.47 3.73
CA LEU A 10 14.31 15.38 5.16
C LEU A 10 12.95 14.72 5.39
N VAL A 11 11.93 15.13 4.65
CA VAL A 11 10.58 14.52 4.71
C VAL A 11 10.63 13.04 4.35
N GLY A 12 11.37 12.66 3.30
CA GLY A 12 11.60 11.27 2.91
C GLY A 12 12.29 10.45 4.01
N PHE A 13 13.27 11.03 4.71
CA PHE A 13 13.94 10.40 5.85
C PHE A 13 12.98 10.18 7.03
N ILE A 14 12.22 11.21 7.41
CA ILE A 14 11.25 11.14 8.52
C ILE A 14 10.17 10.10 8.21
N ALA A 15 9.59 10.17 7.01
CA ALA A 15 8.56 9.25 6.56
C ALA A 15 9.10 7.82 6.47
N GLY A 16 10.29 7.61 5.91
CA GLY A 16 10.92 6.30 5.81
C GLY A 16 11.21 5.67 7.16
N TYR A 17 11.66 6.47 8.14
CA TYR A 17 11.84 6.01 9.51
C TYR A 17 10.50 5.63 10.15
N PHE A 18 9.44 6.42 9.92
CA PHE A 18 8.09 6.14 10.41
C PHE A 18 7.47 4.88 9.76
N VAL A 19 7.67 4.66 8.46
CA VAL A 19 7.21 3.46 7.77
C VAL A 19 7.95 2.23 8.29
N ASN A 20 9.27 2.33 8.44
CA ASN A 20 10.08 1.25 9.01
C ASN A 20 9.60 0.88 10.43
N ALA A 21 9.41 1.91 11.26
CA ALA A 21 8.82 1.83 12.58
C ALA A 21 7.48 1.06 12.60
N MET A 22 6.51 1.50 11.79
CA MET A 22 5.19 0.89 11.73
C MET A 22 5.25 -0.56 11.24
N ALA A 23 5.96 -0.79 10.14
CA ALA A 23 5.96 -2.08 9.46
C ALA A 23 6.74 -3.18 10.20
N TYR A 24 7.89 -2.84 10.80
CA TYR A 24 8.77 -3.83 11.43
C TYR A 24 8.60 -3.94 12.93
N HIS A 25 8.08 -2.92 13.61
CA HIS A 25 8.16 -2.84 15.07
C HIS A 25 6.81 -2.72 15.76
N LEU A 26 5.81 -2.11 15.12
CA LEU A 26 4.45 -2.00 15.68
C LEU A 26 3.54 -3.17 15.26
N SER A 27 3.65 -3.65 14.02
CA SER A 27 2.84 -4.76 13.50
C SER A 27 2.84 -6.03 14.37
N PRO A 28 3.95 -6.47 15.01
CA PRO A 28 3.95 -7.69 15.84
C PRO A 28 3.38 -7.48 17.25
N LEU A 29 3.27 -6.22 17.69
CA LEU A 29 2.79 -5.86 19.03
C LEU A 29 1.27 -5.60 19.01
N GLU A 30 0.73 -5.18 17.86
CA GLU A 30 -0.67 -4.83 17.68
C GLU A 30 -1.62 -6.04 17.83
N ASP A 31 -1.13 -7.25 17.55
CA ASP A 31 -1.87 -8.51 17.71
C ASP A 31 -2.01 -8.93 19.19
N LYS A 32 -1.28 -8.27 20.11
CA LYS A 32 -1.23 -8.66 21.53
C LYS A 32 -1.81 -7.61 22.49
N THR A 33 -1.79 -6.31 22.17
CA THR A 33 -2.33 -5.25 23.04
C THR A 33 -2.54 -3.91 22.33
N ALA A 34 -3.48 -3.09 22.83
CA ALA A 34 -3.56 -1.67 22.49
C ALA A 34 -2.37 -0.90 23.12
N LEU A 35 -1.28 -0.77 22.37
CA LEU A 35 -0.08 -0.09 22.86
C LEU A 35 -0.33 1.40 23.08
N THR A 36 0.10 1.90 24.22
CA THR A 36 0.11 3.34 24.52
C THR A 36 1.31 4.00 23.83
N PHE A 37 1.15 5.25 23.36
CA PHE A 37 2.20 6.03 22.68
C PHE A 37 3.56 6.03 23.41
N ARG A 38 3.53 5.99 24.75
CA ARG A 38 4.72 5.92 25.60
C ARG A 38 5.51 4.61 25.46
N GLN A 39 4.83 3.49 25.27
CA GLN A 39 5.45 2.17 25.07
C GLN A 39 6.11 2.10 23.69
N VAL A 40 5.51 2.73 22.69
CA VAL A 40 6.04 2.85 21.34
C VAL A 40 7.38 3.61 21.37
N LEU A 41 7.42 4.78 22.02
CA LEU A 41 8.63 5.59 22.17
C LEU A 41 9.75 4.85 22.94
N ALA A 42 9.41 4.13 24.00
CA ALA A 42 10.39 3.34 24.75
C ALA A 42 11.00 2.20 23.91
N HIS A 43 10.21 1.56 23.05
CA HIS A 43 10.69 0.54 22.11
C HIS A 43 11.64 1.14 21.06
N PHE A 44 11.38 2.36 20.59
CA PHE A 44 12.27 3.07 19.66
C PHE A 44 13.65 3.36 20.25
N TRP A 45 13.72 3.70 21.54
CA TRP A 45 14.96 4.12 22.19
C TRP A 45 15.97 2.97 22.35
N GLN A 46 15.52 1.73 22.47
CA GLN A 46 16.38 0.61 22.88
C GLN A 46 16.99 -0.20 21.73
N LYS A 47 16.68 0.09 20.46
CA LYS A 47 16.91 -0.88 19.38
C LYS A 47 18.05 -0.54 18.42
N LYS A 48 18.79 -1.58 18.04
CA LYS A 48 19.82 -1.58 16.98
C LYS A 48 19.17 -1.87 15.63
N TYR A 49 19.45 -1.03 14.63
CA TYR A 49 18.96 -1.16 13.26
C TYR A 49 19.70 -2.27 12.50
N ALA A 50 18.94 -3.11 11.80
CA ALA A 50 19.46 -4.11 10.88
C ALA A 50 19.41 -3.59 9.42
N TRP A 51 20.16 -4.21 8.51
CA TRP A 51 20.28 -3.73 7.12
C TRP A 51 18.95 -3.66 6.36
N HIS A 52 18.02 -4.59 6.61
CA HIS A 52 16.68 -4.57 6.00
C HIS A 52 15.83 -3.36 6.43
N ASP A 53 16.15 -2.74 7.58
CA ASP A 53 15.45 -1.56 8.08
C ASP A 53 15.77 -0.29 7.28
N THR A 54 16.80 -0.34 6.43
CA THR A 54 17.18 0.77 5.54
C THR A 54 16.36 0.82 4.24
N VAL A 55 15.69 -0.28 3.87
CA VAL A 55 14.96 -0.37 2.60
C VAL A 55 13.78 0.61 2.54
N PRO A 56 12.88 0.69 3.55
CA PRO A 56 11.81 1.70 3.55
C PRO A 56 12.32 3.13 3.52
N LEU A 57 13.48 3.37 4.16
CA LEU A 57 14.12 4.68 4.21
C LEU A 57 14.57 5.13 2.82
N ILE A 58 15.33 4.30 2.12
CA ILE A 58 15.83 4.59 0.78
C ILE A 58 14.66 4.82 -0.19
N LEU A 59 13.63 3.97 -0.10
CA LEU A 59 12.45 4.06 -0.96
C LEU A 59 11.64 5.34 -0.71
N CYS A 60 11.44 5.74 0.54
CA CYS A 60 10.73 6.99 0.85
C CYS A 60 11.54 8.23 0.44
N VAL A 61 12.87 8.22 0.60
CA VAL A 61 13.73 9.31 0.11
C VAL A 61 13.67 9.40 -1.42
N ALA A 62 13.76 8.27 -2.12
CA ALA A 62 13.65 8.24 -3.57
C ALA A 62 12.28 8.75 -4.05
N ALA A 63 11.19 8.35 -3.39
CA ALA A 63 9.85 8.83 -3.69
C ALA A 63 9.70 10.34 -3.43
N ALA A 64 10.29 10.85 -2.35
CA ALA A 64 10.26 12.29 -2.05
C ALA A 64 11.03 13.11 -3.10
N ILE A 65 12.17 12.61 -3.58
CA ILE A 65 12.92 13.23 -4.68
C ILE A 65 12.11 13.18 -5.97
N ALA A 66 11.50 12.04 -6.31
CA ALA A 66 10.65 11.92 -7.49
C ALA A 66 9.47 12.91 -7.45
N CYS A 67 8.83 13.08 -6.29
CA CYS A 67 7.77 14.06 -6.09
C CYS A 67 8.26 15.51 -6.23
N ALA A 68 9.50 15.80 -5.80
CA ALA A 68 10.10 17.14 -5.93
C ALA A 68 10.42 17.51 -7.39
N LEU A 69 10.63 16.51 -8.25
CA LEU A 69 10.93 16.69 -9.67
C LEU A 69 9.68 16.63 -10.56
N ALA A 70 8.57 16.08 -10.05
CA ALA A 70 7.34 15.92 -10.80
C ALA A 70 6.66 17.28 -11.07
N PRO A 71 6.06 17.50 -12.25
CA PRO A 71 5.43 18.77 -12.62
C PRO A 71 4.01 18.95 -12.03
N PHE A 72 3.63 18.16 -11.01
CA PHE A 72 2.26 18.17 -10.46
C PHE A 72 2.05 19.25 -9.39
N THR A 73 0.79 19.56 -9.09
CA THR A 73 0.46 20.47 -7.98
C THR A 73 0.94 19.93 -6.63
N PRO A 74 1.19 20.80 -5.63
CA PRO A 74 1.60 20.38 -4.28
C PRO A 74 0.62 19.41 -3.61
N ILE A 75 -0.67 19.53 -3.90
CA ILE A 75 -1.71 18.64 -3.37
C ILE A 75 -1.56 17.24 -3.97
N VAL A 76 -1.39 17.12 -5.29
CA VAL A 76 -1.24 15.83 -5.96
C VAL A 76 0.08 15.16 -5.59
N THR A 77 1.20 15.91 -5.57
CA THR A 77 2.50 15.36 -5.14
C THR A 77 2.47 14.88 -3.69
N GLY A 78 1.88 15.66 -2.78
CA GLY A 78 1.73 15.27 -1.37
C GLY A 78 0.87 14.01 -1.21
N ALA A 79 -0.21 13.90 -1.98
CA ALA A 79 -1.11 12.76 -1.93
C ALA A 79 -0.47 11.48 -2.50
N LEU A 80 0.27 11.58 -3.62
CA LEU A 80 1.06 10.48 -4.18
C LEU A 80 2.12 9.98 -3.20
N PHE A 81 2.84 10.90 -2.55
CA PHE A 81 3.83 10.55 -1.54
C PHE A 81 3.21 9.87 -0.32
N LEU A 82 2.08 10.39 0.17
CA LEU A 82 1.34 9.79 1.28
C LEU A 82 0.88 8.38 0.91
N TYR A 83 0.24 8.22 -0.25
CA TYR A 83 -0.22 6.92 -0.75
C TYR A 83 0.95 5.93 -0.85
N PHE A 84 2.11 6.38 -1.34
CA PHE A 84 3.35 5.60 -1.38
C PHE A 84 3.80 5.10 0.00
N CYS A 85 3.84 5.98 1.01
CA CYS A 85 4.21 5.56 2.37
C CYS A 85 3.25 4.52 2.95
N PHE A 86 1.93 4.69 2.75
CA PHE A 86 0.93 3.72 3.23
C PHE A 86 1.03 2.39 2.49
N ALA A 87 1.10 2.42 1.16
CA ALA A 87 1.22 1.23 0.31
C ALA A 87 2.49 0.45 0.64
N LEU A 88 3.62 1.13 0.86
CA LEU A 88 4.89 0.51 1.26
C LEU A 88 4.79 -0.12 2.65
N THR A 89 4.20 0.59 3.63
CA THR A 89 3.96 0.05 4.98
C THR A 89 3.13 -1.24 4.92
N LEU A 90 1.99 -1.19 4.21
CA LEU A 90 1.07 -2.32 4.06
C LEU A 90 1.73 -3.50 3.33
N SER A 91 2.54 -3.23 2.30
CA SER A 91 3.27 -4.26 1.55
C SER A 91 4.29 -4.98 2.43
N VAL A 92 5.05 -4.24 3.24
CA VAL A 92 6.04 -4.84 4.14
C VAL A 92 5.37 -5.64 5.25
N ILE A 93 4.25 -5.17 5.79
CA ILE A 93 3.47 -5.93 6.78
C ILE A 93 2.92 -7.21 6.14
N ASP A 94 2.28 -7.11 4.98
CA ASP A 94 1.69 -8.27 4.30
C ASP A 94 2.73 -9.34 3.94
N PHE A 95 3.92 -8.92 3.47
CA PHE A 95 5.01 -9.86 3.19
C PHE A 95 5.50 -10.63 4.43
N ARG A 96 5.38 -10.04 5.62
CA ARG A 96 5.89 -10.64 6.87
C ARG A 96 4.83 -11.44 7.62
N THR A 97 3.62 -10.91 7.72
CA THR A 97 2.55 -11.45 8.56
C THR A 97 1.36 -11.96 7.77
N GLN A 98 1.28 -11.68 6.46
CA GLN A 98 0.13 -12.02 5.60
C GLN A 98 -1.20 -11.51 6.15
N LEU A 99 -1.14 -10.38 6.87
CA LEU A 99 -2.27 -9.73 7.53
C LEU A 99 -2.22 -8.24 7.23
N LEU A 100 -3.35 -7.67 6.83
CA LEU A 100 -3.50 -6.24 6.54
C LEU A 100 -4.32 -5.58 7.66
N PRO A 101 -3.71 -4.71 8.49
CA PRO A 101 -4.39 -4.11 9.63
C PRO A 101 -5.40 -3.06 9.19
N ASP A 102 -6.62 -3.17 9.71
CA ASP A 102 -7.73 -2.25 9.44
C ASP A 102 -7.42 -0.80 9.80
N LYS A 103 -6.57 -0.60 10.81
CA LYS A 103 -6.13 0.73 11.25
C LYS A 103 -5.27 1.46 10.22
N LEU A 104 -4.77 0.78 9.20
CA LEU A 104 -4.03 1.40 8.08
C LEU A 104 -4.86 1.41 6.80
N THR A 105 -5.60 0.34 6.50
CA THR A 105 -6.39 0.25 5.27
C THR A 105 -7.61 1.19 5.28
N LEU A 106 -8.30 1.34 6.42
CA LEU A 106 -9.47 2.21 6.51
C LEU A 106 -9.12 3.69 6.40
N PRO A 107 -8.09 4.23 7.11
CA PRO A 107 -7.67 5.61 6.88
C PRO A 107 -7.21 5.84 5.45
N LEU A 108 -6.53 4.88 4.82
CA LEU A 108 -6.12 5.00 3.43
C LEU A 108 -7.33 5.18 2.50
N LEU A 109 -8.40 4.39 2.69
CA LEU A 109 -9.64 4.54 1.92
C LEU A 109 -10.25 5.93 2.09
N TRP A 110 -10.43 6.39 3.33
CA TRP A 110 -11.01 7.71 3.61
C TRP A 110 -10.17 8.85 3.04
N LEU A 111 -8.84 8.78 3.16
CA LEU A 111 -7.94 9.78 2.59
C LEU A 111 -8.07 9.87 1.06
N GLY A 112 -8.31 8.75 0.37
CA GLY A 112 -8.54 8.75 -1.08
C GLY A 112 -9.83 9.48 -1.46
N LEU A 113 -10.91 9.26 -0.73
CA LEU A 113 -12.18 9.95 -0.96
C LEU A 113 -12.06 11.46 -0.69
N VAL A 114 -11.43 11.85 0.42
CA VAL A 114 -11.20 13.27 0.75
C VAL A 114 -10.28 13.92 -0.28
N PHE A 115 -9.24 13.22 -0.72
CA PHE A 115 -8.33 13.70 -1.76
C PHE A 115 -9.04 13.93 -3.08
N ASN A 116 -9.84 12.97 -3.56
CA ASN A 116 -10.58 13.13 -4.82
C ASN A 116 -11.66 14.21 -4.71
N ALA A 117 -12.28 14.40 -3.54
CA ALA A 117 -13.20 15.50 -3.30
C ALA A 117 -12.52 16.89 -3.36
N GLN A 118 -11.22 17.00 -3.05
CA GLN A 118 -10.48 18.27 -3.04
C GLN A 118 -9.70 18.54 -4.32
N SER A 119 -9.04 17.52 -4.86
CA SER A 119 -8.15 17.65 -6.02
C SER A 119 -8.90 17.60 -7.35
N GLY A 120 -10.04 16.90 -7.39
CA GLY A 120 -10.78 16.65 -8.63
C GLY A 120 -10.01 15.79 -9.64
N LEU A 121 -8.96 15.06 -9.20
CA LEU A 121 -8.18 14.17 -10.08
C LEU A 121 -9.06 13.07 -10.70
N ILE A 122 -10.06 12.62 -9.94
CA ILE A 122 -11.12 11.72 -10.37
C ILE A 122 -12.43 12.28 -9.82
N ASP A 123 -13.54 12.08 -10.56
CA ASP A 123 -14.86 12.42 -10.04
C ASP A 123 -15.16 11.62 -8.76
N LEU A 124 -15.81 12.28 -7.80
CA LEU A 124 -16.10 11.69 -6.50
C LEU A 124 -17.00 10.46 -6.64
N HIS A 125 -17.93 10.48 -7.59
CA HIS A 125 -18.78 9.33 -7.89
C HIS A 125 -17.95 8.12 -8.32
N ASP A 126 -16.98 8.31 -9.21
CA ASP A 126 -16.10 7.25 -9.69
C ASP A 126 -15.19 6.71 -8.57
N ALA A 127 -14.74 7.58 -7.65
CA ALA A 127 -13.97 7.16 -6.48
C ALA A 127 -14.81 6.31 -5.50
N VAL A 128 -16.07 6.70 -5.26
CA VAL A 128 -17.00 5.93 -4.40
C VAL A 128 -17.35 4.59 -5.05
N TYR A 129 -17.67 4.58 -6.35
CA TYR A 129 -17.89 3.33 -7.08
C TYR A 129 -16.63 2.48 -7.14
N GLY A 130 -15.44 3.10 -7.21
CA GLY A 130 -14.16 2.41 -7.10
C GLY A 130 -13.99 1.70 -5.78
N ALA A 131 -14.34 2.34 -4.66
CA ALA A 131 -14.28 1.72 -3.34
C ALA A 131 -15.27 0.55 -3.21
N VAL A 132 -16.52 0.73 -3.66
CA VAL A 132 -17.56 -0.30 -3.62
C VAL A 132 -17.21 -1.48 -4.53
N ALA A 133 -16.81 -1.21 -5.77
CA ALA A 133 -16.41 -2.23 -6.73
C ALA A 133 -15.14 -2.96 -6.30
N GLY A 134 -14.15 -2.24 -5.75
CA GLY A 134 -12.91 -2.83 -5.25
C GLY A 134 -13.18 -3.86 -4.15
N TYR A 135 -14.05 -3.53 -3.19
CA TYR A 135 -14.46 -4.51 -2.19
C TYR A 135 -15.30 -5.64 -2.80
N GLY A 136 -16.32 -5.28 -3.59
CA GLY A 136 -17.32 -6.20 -4.12
C GLY A 136 -16.74 -7.25 -5.08
N VAL A 137 -15.78 -6.88 -5.93
CA VAL A 137 -15.18 -7.80 -6.91
C VAL A 137 -14.43 -8.92 -6.21
N LEU A 138 -13.54 -8.61 -5.26
CA LEU A 138 -12.80 -9.65 -4.53
C LEU A 138 -13.71 -10.45 -3.60
N TRP A 139 -14.73 -9.82 -3.02
CA TRP A 139 -15.74 -10.52 -2.25
C TRP A 139 -16.52 -11.55 -3.09
N CYS A 140 -16.95 -11.18 -4.30
CA CYS A 140 -17.62 -12.10 -5.23
C CYS A 140 -16.70 -13.24 -5.67
N VAL A 141 -15.43 -12.95 -5.98
CA VAL A 141 -14.43 -13.97 -6.33
C VAL A 141 -14.20 -14.92 -5.17
N TYR A 142 -14.08 -14.41 -3.94
CA TYR A 142 -13.93 -15.23 -2.74
C TYR A 142 -15.07 -16.22 -2.59
N TRP A 143 -16.32 -15.76 -2.68
CA TRP A 143 -17.48 -16.66 -2.58
C TRP A 143 -17.55 -17.66 -3.72
N GLY A 144 -17.22 -17.26 -4.94
CA GLY A 144 -17.16 -18.18 -6.09
C GLY A 144 -16.14 -19.30 -5.89
N VAL A 145 -14.93 -18.96 -5.43
CA VAL A 145 -13.89 -19.94 -5.12
C VAL A 145 -14.29 -20.81 -3.93
N TRP A 146 -14.86 -20.21 -2.89
CA TRP A 146 -15.30 -20.95 -1.72
C TRP A 146 -16.39 -21.97 -2.06
N LEU A 147 -17.39 -21.60 -2.88
CA LEU A 147 -18.48 -22.50 -3.28
C LEU A 147 -17.98 -23.70 -4.11
N VAL A 148 -16.97 -23.49 -4.97
CA VAL A 148 -16.44 -24.54 -5.84
C VAL A 148 -15.40 -25.41 -5.11
N CYS A 149 -14.43 -24.77 -4.46
CA CYS A 149 -13.27 -25.45 -3.88
C CYS A 149 -13.45 -25.82 -2.41
N HIS A 150 -14.45 -25.27 -1.72
CA HIS A 150 -14.67 -25.41 -0.27
C HIS A 150 -13.41 -25.09 0.56
N LYS A 151 -12.58 -24.18 0.05
CA LYS A 151 -11.33 -23.74 0.66
C LYS A 151 -11.27 -22.23 0.66
N GLU A 152 -10.73 -21.67 1.74
CA GLU A 152 -10.46 -20.25 1.83
C GLU A 152 -9.24 -19.91 0.96
N GLY A 153 -9.48 -19.19 -0.13
CA GLY A 153 -8.45 -18.90 -1.14
C GLY A 153 -7.82 -17.51 -1.04
N LEU A 154 -8.53 -16.51 -0.49
CA LEU A 154 -8.11 -15.11 -0.50
C LEU A 154 -8.32 -14.45 0.86
N GLY A 155 -7.37 -13.61 1.29
CA GLY A 155 -7.44 -12.92 2.58
C GLY A 155 -8.43 -11.76 2.56
N TYR A 156 -9.23 -11.63 3.61
CA TYR A 156 -10.18 -10.51 3.77
C TYR A 156 -9.50 -9.13 3.78
N GLY A 157 -8.22 -9.08 4.12
CA GLY A 157 -7.40 -7.87 4.08
C GLY A 157 -7.25 -7.30 2.66
N ASP A 158 -7.10 -8.16 1.66
CA ASP A 158 -6.90 -7.78 0.26
C ASP A 158 -8.12 -7.03 -0.29
N PHE A 159 -9.33 -7.36 0.18
CA PHE A 159 -10.57 -6.71 -0.24
C PHE A 159 -10.57 -5.25 0.18
N LYS A 160 -10.10 -4.98 1.41
CA LYS A 160 -10.02 -3.63 1.97
C LYS A 160 -8.93 -2.81 1.28
N LEU A 161 -7.79 -3.44 0.96
CA LEU A 161 -6.71 -2.77 0.26
C LEU A 161 -7.11 -2.44 -1.19
N LEU A 162 -7.81 -3.33 -1.89
CA LEU A 162 -8.33 -3.03 -3.23
C LEU A 162 -9.44 -1.98 -3.19
N ALA A 163 -10.31 -1.98 -2.17
CA ALA A 163 -11.29 -0.92 -1.96
C ALA A 163 -10.62 0.44 -1.73
N ALA A 164 -9.57 0.47 -0.90
CA ALA A 164 -8.76 1.67 -0.73
C ALA A 164 -8.12 2.08 -2.07
N ALA A 165 -7.49 1.18 -2.81
CA ALA A 165 -6.93 1.49 -4.13
C ALA A 165 -7.98 2.04 -5.11
N GLY A 166 -9.20 1.49 -5.12
CA GLY A 166 -10.33 1.99 -5.90
C GLY A 166 -10.80 3.38 -5.49
N ALA A 167 -10.75 3.71 -4.20
CA ALA A 167 -11.07 5.05 -3.71
C ALA A 167 -10.07 6.12 -4.22
N TRP A 168 -8.82 5.72 -4.49
CA TRP A 168 -7.78 6.60 -5.02
C TRP A 168 -7.76 6.65 -6.55
N CYS A 169 -7.92 5.50 -7.21
CA CYS A 169 -7.70 5.35 -8.66
C CYS A 169 -9.01 5.25 -9.49
N GLY A 170 -10.17 5.26 -8.84
CA GLY A 170 -11.47 5.04 -9.49
C GLY A 170 -11.73 3.57 -9.85
N TRP A 171 -12.95 3.28 -10.31
CA TRP A 171 -13.35 1.91 -10.65
C TRP A 171 -12.77 1.42 -11.98
N GLN A 172 -12.47 2.33 -12.91
CA GLN A 172 -11.99 2.01 -14.26
C GLN A 172 -10.61 1.34 -14.25
N THR A 173 -9.77 1.66 -13.26
CA THR A 173 -8.41 1.12 -13.15
C THR A 173 -8.34 -0.18 -12.37
N LEU A 174 -9.41 -0.57 -11.66
CA LEU A 174 -9.45 -1.82 -10.87
C LEU A 174 -9.08 -3.08 -11.67
N PRO A 175 -9.56 -3.29 -12.92
CA PRO A 175 -9.18 -4.47 -13.69
C PRO A 175 -7.67 -4.52 -13.97
N MET A 176 -7.06 -3.37 -14.23
CA MET A 176 -5.61 -3.27 -14.48
C MET A 176 -4.81 -3.53 -13.21
N ILE A 177 -5.25 -3.01 -12.06
CA ILE A 177 -4.64 -3.26 -10.75
C ILE A 177 -4.68 -4.77 -10.44
N LEU A 178 -5.83 -5.42 -10.63
CA LEU A 178 -6.01 -6.86 -10.43
C LEU A 178 -5.15 -7.70 -11.38
N LEU A 179 -5.02 -7.28 -12.64
CA LEU A 179 -4.17 -7.95 -13.62
C LEU A 179 -2.70 -7.87 -13.21
N ILE A 180 -2.20 -6.68 -12.85
CA ILE A 180 -0.82 -6.52 -12.36
C ILE A 180 -0.60 -7.37 -11.10
N ALA A 181 -1.57 -7.34 -10.17
CA ALA A 181 -1.47 -8.06 -8.92
C ALA A 181 -1.42 -9.59 -9.11
N SER A 182 -2.33 -10.12 -9.94
CA SER A 182 -2.39 -11.55 -10.26
C SER A 182 -1.14 -12.04 -10.99
N LEU A 183 -0.67 -11.31 -12.01
CA LEU A 183 0.56 -11.66 -12.73
C LEU A 183 1.79 -11.62 -11.81
N GLY A 184 1.89 -10.61 -10.96
CA GLY A 184 2.95 -10.48 -9.96
C GLY A 184 2.95 -11.64 -8.96
N GLY A 185 1.78 -11.96 -8.40
CA GLY A 185 1.62 -13.07 -7.46
C GLY A 185 1.95 -14.43 -8.07
N ILE A 186 1.47 -14.70 -9.28
CA ILE A 186 1.77 -15.94 -10.03
C ILE A 186 3.26 -16.01 -10.36
N GLY A 187 3.86 -14.92 -10.85
CA GLY A 187 5.28 -14.83 -11.15
C GLY A 187 6.15 -15.13 -9.93
N TYR A 188 5.80 -14.53 -8.78
CA TYR A 188 6.46 -14.80 -7.51
C TYR A 188 6.34 -16.28 -7.10
N ALA A 189 5.15 -16.86 -7.21
CA ALA A 189 4.91 -18.26 -6.87
C ALA A 189 5.78 -19.20 -7.72
N ILE A 190 5.82 -18.97 -9.04
CA ILE A 190 6.62 -19.77 -9.99
C ILE A 190 8.11 -19.65 -9.65
N VAL A 191 8.63 -18.43 -9.52
CA VAL A 191 10.06 -18.19 -9.26
C VAL A 191 10.48 -18.81 -7.93
N SER A 192 9.66 -18.67 -6.89
CA SER A 192 9.97 -19.25 -5.59
C SER A 192 9.89 -20.78 -5.61
N GLN A 193 8.91 -21.36 -6.31
CA GLN A 193 8.83 -22.82 -6.47
C GLN A 193 10.06 -23.38 -7.22
N LEU A 194 10.55 -22.67 -8.24
CA LEU A 194 11.75 -23.05 -8.98
C LEU A 194 13.03 -22.96 -8.14
N LEU A 195 13.18 -21.90 -7.34
CA LEU A 195 14.39 -21.64 -6.54
C LEU A 195 14.43 -22.46 -5.24
N GLN A 196 13.31 -22.53 -4.53
CA GLN A 196 13.26 -23.08 -3.18
C GLN A 196 12.75 -24.53 -3.13
N ARG A 197 12.19 -25.04 -4.24
CA ARG A 197 11.57 -26.38 -4.34
C ARG A 197 10.56 -26.69 -3.22
N ARG A 198 9.98 -25.67 -2.60
CA ARG A 198 8.92 -25.79 -1.60
C ARG A 198 7.61 -25.32 -2.21
N THR A 199 6.55 -26.06 -1.95
CA THR A 199 5.18 -25.60 -2.24
C THR A 199 4.85 -24.49 -1.27
N ILE A 200 4.84 -23.25 -1.75
CA ILE A 200 4.30 -22.12 -0.97
C ILE A 200 2.79 -22.37 -0.83
N THR A 201 2.32 -22.47 0.40
CA THR A 201 0.90 -22.67 0.71
C THR A 201 0.12 -21.36 0.78
N THR A 202 0.79 -20.23 1.04
CA THR A 202 0.17 -18.91 1.18
C THR A 202 1.04 -17.84 0.50
N ILE A 203 0.47 -17.10 -0.46
CA ILE A 203 1.16 -16.02 -1.19
C ILE A 203 0.64 -14.68 -0.65
N ALA A 204 1.56 -13.78 -0.32
CA ALA A 204 1.24 -12.39 0.03
C ALA A 204 0.80 -11.63 -1.24
N PHE A 205 -0.48 -11.28 -1.33
CA PHE A 205 -1.07 -10.61 -2.51
C PHE A 205 -1.03 -9.07 -2.38
N GLY A 206 -0.99 -8.55 -1.15
CA GLY A 206 -0.97 -7.12 -0.84
C GLY A 206 0.13 -6.32 -1.52
N PRO A 207 1.41 -6.77 -1.57
CA PRO A 207 2.48 -6.05 -2.25
C PRO A 207 2.22 -5.84 -3.74
N TRP A 208 1.65 -6.84 -4.40
CA TRP A 208 1.37 -6.78 -5.84
C TRP A 208 0.17 -5.89 -6.15
N LEU A 209 -0.84 -5.88 -5.28
CA LEU A 209 -1.94 -4.91 -5.33
C LEU A 209 -1.44 -3.48 -5.13
N ALA A 210 -0.60 -3.25 -4.12
CA ALA A 210 -0.01 -1.95 -3.81
C ALA A 210 0.87 -1.42 -4.96
N LEU A 211 1.61 -2.30 -5.64
CA LEU A 211 2.36 -1.94 -6.84
C LEU A 211 1.45 -1.57 -8.01
N GLY A 212 0.43 -2.40 -8.29
CA GLY A 212 -0.53 -2.15 -9.36
C GLY A 212 -1.27 -0.83 -9.17
N SER A 213 -1.68 -0.52 -7.95
CA SER A 213 -2.34 0.74 -7.63
C SER A 213 -1.40 1.94 -7.72
N MET A 214 -0.14 1.81 -7.29
CA MET A 214 0.86 2.90 -7.41
C MET A 214 1.10 3.29 -8.87
N ILE A 215 1.23 2.30 -9.74
CA ILE A 215 1.46 2.50 -11.17
C ILE A 215 0.24 3.21 -11.79
N ASN A 216 -0.98 2.76 -11.47
CA ASN A 216 -2.20 3.36 -12.00
C ASN A 216 -2.41 4.78 -11.48
N LEU A 217 -2.19 5.04 -10.19
CA LEU A 217 -2.33 6.37 -9.61
C LEU A 217 -1.33 7.36 -10.21
N GLY A 218 -0.07 6.94 -10.38
CA GLY A 218 0.95 7.74 -11.05
C GLY A 218 0.62 8.01 -12.52
N TYR A 219 0.07 7.02 -13.23
CA TYR A 219 -0.38 7.17 -14.61
C TYR A 219 -1.55 8.16 -14.74
N LEU A 220 -2.55 8.09 -13.84
CA LEU A 220 -3.66 9.03 -13.80
C LEU A 220 -3.20 10.46 -13.53
N ALA A 221 -2.28 10.63 -12.57
CA ALA A 221 -1.66 11.93 -12.32
C ALA A 221 -0.90 12.44 -13.55
N TRP A 222 -0.21 11.57 -14.28
CA TRP A 222 0.52 11.96 -15.50
C TRP A 222 -0.39 12.39 -16.66
N ILE A 223 -1.53 11.73 -16.87
CA ILE A 223 -2.45 12.12 -17.95
C ILE A 223 -3.17 13.45 -17.67
N SER A 224 -3.38 13.74 -16.38
CA SER A 224 -4.17 14.91 -15.95
C SER A 224 -3.39 16.24 -16.00
N TYR A 225 -2.07 16.21 -16.25
CA TYR A 225 -1.16 17.36 -16.28
C TYR A 225 -0.32 17.38 -17.55
#